data_AF-A0A9P7KKC5-F1
#
_entry.id   AF-A0A9P7KKC5-F1
#
_cell.length_a   1.000
_cell.length_b   1.000
_cell.length_c   1.000
_cell.angle_alpha   90.00
_cell.angle_beta   90.00
_cell.angle_gamma   90.00
#
_symmetry.space_group_name_H-M   'P 1'
#
loop_
_entity.id
_entity.type
_entity.pdbx_description
1 polymer ?
#
loop_
_entity_poly.entity_id
_entity_poly.type
_entity_poly.pdbx_seq_one_letter_code
_entity_poly.pdbx_strand_id
1 'polypeptide(L)'
;MKMALADAQSLAIRKLLSKAAFESNITPGPPLPRSHPSPALIAKLHLDCASLYSSARALAKTTSGRKRPASAPESNSEVSAELRRYLADQMTLHSALARKWLGVDAGEKGGTEKGGDAVGYLAWAKKELEELKDGTKGIHIARGGDKDVKDRLKERVTDELESVNLFFKYYKKTNDSVHFQPVPSQADLQARIPAGIMAIGEKPYAPPAPAFGPGSVAYLQSQTHDLILDGDDAIQKSVVDTPISSAVGSYAGAGAYF
;
A
#
# COMPACT_ATOMS: atom_id res chain seq x y z
N MET A 1 -9.31 9.51 -0.39
CA MET A 1 -8.77 8.38 0.41
C MET A 1 -7.96 7.36 -0.41
N LYS A 2 -8.18 7.20 -1.73
CA LYS A 2 -7.47 6.19 -2.55
C LYS A 2 -5.94 6.26 -2.53
N MET A 3 -5.36 7.46 -2.53
CA MET A 3 -3.90 7.64 -2.47
C MET A 3 -3.32 7.13 -1.14
N ALA A 4 -3.87 7.55 -0.01
CA ALA A 4 -3.39 7.13 1.31
C ALA A 4 -3.49 5.60 1.52
N LEU A 5 -4.55 4.98 1.00
CA LEU A 5 -4.71 3.53 1.02
C LEU A 5 -3.63 2.84 0.16
N ALA A 6 -3.33 3.38 -1.03
CA ALA A 6 -2.27 2.87 -1.90
C ALA A 6 -0.88 2.99 -1.25
N ASP A 7 -0.57 4.12 -0.62
CA ASP A 7 0.70 4.33 0.10
C ASP A 7 0.84 3.36 1.28
N ALA A 8 -0.24 3.16 2.04
CA ALA A 8 -0.28 2.19 3.14
C ALA A 8 -0.01 0.77 2.64
N GLN A 9 -0.64 0.37 1.53
CA GLN A 9 -0.43 -0.93 0.92
C GLN A 9 0.99 -1.10 0.37
N SER A 10 1.56 -0.06 -0.25
CA SER A 10 2.96 -0.04 -0.68
C SER A 10 3.93 -0.24 0.49
N LEU A 11 3.62 0.34 1.65
CA LEU A 11 4.39 0.13 2.88
C LEU A 11 4.23 -1.29 3.44
N ALA A 12 3.02 -1.86 3.41
CA ALA A 12 2.79 -3.24 3.82
C ALA A 12 3.56 -4.25 2.95
N ILE A 13 3.59 -4.02 1.63
CA ILE A 13 4.38 -4.85 0.70
C ILE A 13 5.88 -4.77 1.06
N ARG A 14 6.41 -3.56 1.28
CA ARG A 14 7.81 -3.39 1.71
C ARG A 14 8.11 -4.10 3.03
N LYS A 15 7.22 -3.98 4.01
CA LYS A 15 7.35 -4.67 5.30
C LYS A 15 7.37 -6.20 5.12
N LEU A 16 6.47 -6.73 4.28
CA LEU A 16 6.39 -8.14 3.96
C LEU A 16 7.70 -8.65 3.31
N LEU A 17 8.30 -7.86 2.43
CA LEU A 17 9.54 -8.19 1.74
C LEU A 17 10.81 -7.96 2.58
N SER A 18 10.74 -7.24 3.69
CA SER A 18 11.93 -6.79 4.44
C SER A 18 12.80 -7.94 4.94
N LYS A 19 12.18 -9.04 5.41
CA LYS A 19 12.92 -10.23 5.86
C LYS A 19 13.65 -10.92 4.71
N ALA A 20 12.98 -11.07 3.58
CA ALA A 20 13.54 -11.73 2.40
C ALA A 20 14.60 -10.86 1.70
N ALA A 21 14.45 -9.53 1.74
CA ALA A 21 15.42 -8.59 1.18
C ALA A 21 16.79 -8.69 1.86
N PHE A 22 16.83 -8.95 3.18
CA PHE A 22 18.08 -9.18 3.90
C PHE A 22 18.82 -10.42 3.39
N GLU A 23 18.10 -11.53 3.18
CA GLU A 23 18.69 -12.77 2.65
C GLU A 23 19.10 -12.63 1.18
N SER A 24 18.34 -11.90 0.36
CA SER A 24 18.66 -11.61 -1.04
C SER A 24 19.91 -10.75 -1.23
N ASN A 25 20.35 -9.97 -0.22
CA ASN A 25 21.62 -9.26 -0.27
C ASN A 25 22.83 -10.20 -0.17
N ILE A 26 22.64 -11.39 0.40
CA ILE A 26 23.69 -12.40 0.55
C ILE A 26 23.80 -13.24 -0.73
N THR A 27 22.65 -13.62 -1.31
CA THR A 27 22.57 -14.37 -2.57
C THR A 27 21.59 -13.67 -3.52
N PRO A 28 22.04 -12.69 -4.31
CA PRO A 28 21.16 -12.00 -5.24
C PRO A 28 20.79 -12.94 -6.40
N GLY A 29 19.49 -13.02 -6.69
CA GLY A 29 18.93 -13.72 -7.84
C GLY A 29 18.24 -15.04 -7.51
N PRO A 30 17.77 -15.78 -8.54
CA PRO A 30 17.19 -17.11 -8.36
C PRO A 30 18.17 -18.14 -7.78
N PRO A 31 17.69 -19.14 -7.03
CA PRO A 31 16.31 -19.31 -6.57
C PRO A 31 15.97 -18.37 -5.40
N LEU A 32 14.69 -18.01 -5.25
CA LEU A 32 14.26 -17.19 -4.12
C LEU A 32 14.55 -17.87 -2.77
N PRO A 33 14.91 -17.11 -1.72
CA PRO A 33 15.14 -17.68 -0.39
C PRO A 33 13.84 -18.27 0.19
N ARG A 34 13.96 -19.31 1.03
CA ARG A 34 12.80 -19.97 1.66
C ARG A 34 11.95 -19.05 2.54
N SER A 35 12.53 -17.95 3.02
CA SER A 35 11.83 -16.93 3.81
C SER A 35 10.97 -15.99 2.96
N HIS A 36 11.07 -16.06 1.63
CA HIS A 36 10.37 -15.16 0.72
C HIS A 36 8.87 -15.47 0.69
N PRO A 37 7.99 -14.46 0.78
CA PRO A 37 6.55 -14.66 0.60
C PRO A 37 6.24 -15.14 -0.82
N SER A 38 5.08 -15.76 -1.04
CA SER A 38 4.74 -16.25 -2.39
C SER A 38 4.80 -15.13 -3.45
N PRO A 39 5.59 -15.28 -4.54
CA PRO A 39 5.68 -14.29 -5.62
C PRO A 39 4.32 -13.94 -6.24
N ALA A 40 3.46 -14.94 -6.47
CA ALA A 40 2.07 -14.70 -6.89
C ALA A 40 1.26 -13.79 -5.96
N LEU A 41 1.48 -13.88 -4.64
CA LEU A 41 0.79 -13.04 -3.67
C LEU A 41 1.25 -11.58 -3.82
N ILE A 42 2.56 -11.38 -3.88
CA ILE A 42 3.19 -10.07 -4.02
C ILE A 42 2.76 -9.41 -5.33
N ALA A 43 2.70 -10.17 -6.42
CA ALA A 43 2.19 -9.70 -7.71
C ALA A 43 0.76 -9.13 -7.59
N LYS A 44 -0.15 -9.88 -6.97
CA LYS A 44 -1.54 -9.44 -6.76
C LYS A 44 -1.65 -8.20 -5.88
N LEU A 45 -0.81 -8.08 -4.85
CA LEU A 45 -0.77 -6.89 -3.99
C LEU A 45 -0.31 -5.64 -4.76
N HIS A 46 0.65 -5.79 -5.68
CA HIS A 46 1.11 -4.70 -6.55
C HIS A 46 0.06 -4.30 -7.60
N LEU A 47 -0.66 -5.26 -8.18
CA LEU A 47 -1.75 -4.98 -9.14
C LEU A 47 -2.86 -4.13 -8.51
N ASP A 48 -3.24 -4.46 -7.28
CA ASP A 48 -4.24 -3.69 -6.56
C ASP A 48 -3.74 -2.29 -6.19
N CYS A 49 -2.48 -2.18 -5.76
CA CYS A 49 -1.85 -0.88 -5.52
C CYS A 49 -1.83 0.00 -6.80
N ALA A 50 -1.52 -0.58 -7.96
CA ALA A 50 -1.60 0.12 -9.24
C ALA A 50 -3.03 0.56 -9.58
N SER A 51 -4.04 -0.28 -9.30
CA SER A 51 -5.46 0.06 -9.46
C SER A 51 -5.88 1.24 -8.57
N LEU A 52 -5.43 1.27 -7.31
CA LEU A 52 -5.71 2.36 -6.38
C LEU A 52 -5.07 3.68 -6.83
N TYR A 53 -3.82 3.66 -7.32
CA TYR A 53 -3.16 4.85 -7.89
C TYR A 53 -3.82 5.33 -9.18
N SER A 54 -4.21 4.41 -10.06
CA SER A 54 -4.97 4.73 -11.28
C SER A 54 -6.30 5.43 -10.93
N SER A 55 -7.02 4.89 -9.95
CA SER A 55 -8.28 5.46 -9.45
C SER A 55 -8.06 6.84 -8.82
N ALA A 56 -7.01 7.01 -8.01
CA ALA A 56 -6.65 8.30 -7.43
C ALA A 56 -6.32 9.34 -8.52
N ARG A 57 -5.60 8.94 -9.57
CA ARG A 57 -5.27 9.80 -10.72
C ARG A 57 -6.52 10.19 -11.51
N ALA A 58 -7.45 9.27 -11.72
CA ALA A 58 -8.71 9.55 -12.40
C ALA A 58 -9.50 10.63 -11.63
N LEU A 59 -9.62 10.49 -10.30
CA LEU A 59 -10.25 11.49 -9.44
C LEU A 59 -9.55 12.86 -9.53
N ALA A 60 -8.21 12.88 -9.47
CA ALA A 60 -7.42 14.10 -9.61
C ALA A 60 -7.61 14.82 -10.96
N LYS A 61 -7.95 14.09 -12.04
CA LYS A 61 -8.25 14.70 -13.35
C LYS A 61 -9.67 15.28 -13.42
N THR A 62 -10.64 14.71 -12.70
CA THR A 62 -12.03 15.19 -12.72
C THR A 62 -12.21 16.55 -12.05
N THR A 63 -11.41 16.85 -11.03
CA THR A 63 -11.49 18.12 -10.28
C THR A 63 -10.95 19.32 -11.06
N SER A 64 -10.00 19.10 -11.99
CA SER A 64 -9.41 20.16 -12.83
C SER A 64 -10.29 20.63 -14.00
N GLY A 65 -11.41 19.95 -14.29
CA GLY A 65 -12.24 20.22 -15.49
C GLY A 65 -13.48 21.10 -15.25
N ARG A 66 -13.81 21.46 -14.01
CA ARG A 66 -15.05 22.20 -13.70
C ARG A 66 -14.81 23.71 -13.87
N LYS A 67 -15.32 24.31 -14.95
CA LYS A 67 -15.36 25.78 -15.13
C LYS A 67 -15.98 26.41 -13.87
N ARG A 68 -15.22 27.21 -13.13
CA ARG A 68 -15.70 27.92 -11.95
C ARG A 68 -16.63 29.07 -12.36
N PRO A 69 -17.70 29.35 -11.59
CA PRO A 69 -18.34 30.66 -11.65
C PRO A 69 -17.35 31.72 -11.15
N ALA A 70 -17.34 32.89 -11.81
CA ALA A 70 -16.38 33.98 -11.58
C ALA A 70 -16.41 34.61 -10.17
N SER A 71 -17.30 34.16 -9.28
CA SER A 71 -17.55 34.73 -7.95
C SER A 71 -17.02 33.90 -6.77
N ALA A 72 -16.33 32.78 -7.00
CA ALA A 72 -15.84 31.94 -5.91
C ALA A 72 -14.41 32.38 -5.45
N PRO A 73 -14.15 32.54 -4.14
CA PRO A 73 -12.86 32.98 -3.61
C PRO A 73 -11.74 31.99 -3.97
N GLU A 74 -10.51 32.46 -4.22
CA GLU A 74 -9.35 31.64 -4.64
C GLU A 74 -9.00 30.50 -3.67
N SER A 75 -9.76 29.41 -3.68
CA SER A 75 -9.40 28.17 -3.03
C SER A 75 -8.69 27.28 -4.05
N ASN A 76 -7.46 26.85 -3.71
CA ASN A 76 -6.62 25.76 -4.23
C ASN A 76 -7.32 24.63 -5.04
N SER A 77 -8.03 24.96 -6.11
CA SER A 77 -8.91 24.02 -6.82
C SER A 77 -8.20 23.26 -7.94
N GLU A 78 -6.98 23.64 -8.31
CA GLU A 78 -6.22 22.95 -9.35
C GLU A 78 -5.26 21.94 -8.72
N VAL A 79 -5.41 20.68 -9.10
CA VAL A 79 -4.48 19.63 -8.67
C VAL A 79 -3.15 19.84 -9.39
N SER A 80 -2.08 19.98 -8.61
CA SER A 80 -0.73 20.20 -9.13
C SER A 80 -0.37 19.16 -10.20
N ALA A 81 0.27 19.60 -11.27
CA ALA A 81 0.77 18.70 -12.32
C ALA A 81 1.75 17.66 -11.73
N GLU A 82 2.44 18.05 -10.65
CA GLU A 82 3.34 17.21 -9.87
C GLU A 82 2.61 16.02 -9.22
N LEU A 83 1.47 16.24 -8.56
CA LEU A 83 0.71 15.14 -7.95
C LEU A 83 0.18 14.18 -9.03
N ARG A 84 -0.30 14.72 -10.16
CA ARG A 84 -0.76 13.90 -11.29
C ARG A 84 0.37 13.06 -11.89
N ARG A 85 1.60 13.59 -11.91
CA ARG A 85 2.80 12.88 -12.34
C ARG A 85 3.18 11.81 -11.33
N TYR A 86 3.27 12.15 -10.04
CA TYR A 86 3.53 11.18 -8.97
C TYR A 86 2.59 9.98 -9.03
N LEU A 87 1.28 10.21 -9.15
CA LEU A 87 0.29 9.13 -9.24
C LEU A 87 0.45 8.28 -10.52
N ALA A 88 0.87 8.88 -11.64
CA ALA A 88 1.15 8.14 -12.87
C ALA A 88 2.43 7.29 -12.72
N ASP A 89 3.50 7.86 -12.17
CA ASP A 89 4.77 7.20 -11.95
C ASP A 89 4.62 6.02 -10.97
N GLN A 90 3.88 6.22 -9.86
CA GLN A 90 3.59 5.14 -8.91
C GLN A 90 2.72 4.03 -9.51
N MET A 91 1.71 4.39 -10.32
CA MET A 91 0.90 3.39 -11.04
C MET A 91 1.77 2.53 -11.97
N THR A 92 2.64 3.16 -12.78
CA THR A 92 3.55 2.46 -13.68
C THR A 92 4.55 1.59 -12.92
N LEU A 93 5.17 2.13 -11.87
CA LEU A 93 6.09 1.38 -11.01
C LEU A 93 5.44 0.13 -10.44
N HIS A 94 4.26 0.26 -9.81
CA HIS A 94 3.58 -0.88 -9.20
C HIS A 94 3.09 -1.88 -10.25
N SER A 95 2.71 -1.44 -11.45
CA SER A 95 2.34 -2.35 -12.54
C SER A 95 3.55 -3.14 -13.06
N ALA A 96 4.72 -2.49 -13.20
CA ALA A 96 5.96 -3.16 -13.59
C ALA A 96 6.43 -4.17 -12.52
N LEU A 97 6.35 -3.79 -11.24
CA LEU A 97 6.67 -4.71 -10.12
C LEU A 97 5.71 -5.90 -10.05
N ALA A 98 4.42 -5.70 -10.32
CA ALA A 98 3.50 -6.84 -10.44
C ALA A 98 3.95 -7.83 -11.51
N ARG A 99 4.32 -7.34 -12.69
CA ARG A 99 4.81 -8.17 -13.81
C ARG A 99 6.12 -8.87 -13.47
N LYS A 100 7.06 -8.19 -12.79
CA LYS A 100 8.28 -8.82 -12.26
C LYS A 100 7.92 -10.06 -11.44
N TRP A 101 7.03 -9.91 -10.47
CA TRP A 101 6.67 -11.00 -9.57
C TRP A 101 5.83 -12.10 -10.24
N LEU A 102 5.01 -11.78 -11.26
CA LEU A 102 4.36 -12.79 -12.10
C LEU A 102 5.38 -13.60 -12.90
N GLY A 103 6.39 -12.95 -13.47
CA GLY A 103 7.46 -13.62 -14.19
C GLY A 103 8.30 -14.52 -13.28
N VAL A 104 8.61 -14.05 -12.07
CA VAL A 104 9.30 -14.88 -11.07
C VAL A 104 8.44 -16.06 -10.61
N ASP A 105 7.13 -15.88 -10.37
CA ASP A 105 6.24 -16.99 -10.02
C ASP A 105 6.17 -18.05 -11.14
N ALA A 106 6.08 -17.60 -12.41
CA ALA A 106 6.11 -18.48 -13.57
C ALA A 106 7.44 -19.25 -13.68
N GLY A 107 8.57 -18.60 -13.38
CA GLY A 107 9.89 -19.22 -13.43
C GLY A 107 10.17 -20.22 -12.29
N GLU A 108 9.71 -19.94 -11.08
CA GLU A 108 9.93 -20.81 -9.91
C GLU A 108 8.90 -21.96 -9.83
N LYS A 109 7.60 -21.67 -10.02
CA LYS A 109 6.52 -22.66 -9.85
C LYS A 109 5.97 -23.21 -11.15
N GLY A 110 6.17 -22.51 -12.27
CA GLY A 110 5.64 -22.90 -13.55
C GLY A 110 6.45 -23.99 -14.27
N GLY A 111 7.58 -24.40 -13.69
CA GLY A 111 8.41 -25.50 -14.20
C GLY A 111 8.80 -25.33 -15.67
N THR A 112 8.82 -26.45 -16.40
CA THR A 112 9.21 -26.48 -17.81
C THR A 112 8.18 -25.84 -18.75
N GLU A 113 6.92 -25.71 -18.33
CA GLU A 113 5.82 -25.28 -19.21
C GLU A 113 5.68 -23.76 -19.30
N LYS A 114 6.09 -23.02 -18.26
CA LYS A 114 5.93 -21.56 -18.19
C LYS A 114 7.24 -20.77 -18.30
N GLY A 115 8.30 -21.40 -18.79
CA GLY A 115 9.59 -20.73 -19.02
C GLY A 115 9.46 -19.52 -19.95
N GLY A 116 8.65 -19.64 -21.01
CA GLY A 116 8.37 -18.56 -21.96
C GLY A 116 7.58 -17.40 -21.33
N ASP A 117 6.58 -17.71 -20.51
CA ASP A 117 5.80 -16.73 -19.75
C ASP A 117 6.69 -15.93 -18.80
N ALA A 118 7.61 -16.60 -18.10
CA ALA A 118 8.55 -15.96 -17.17
C ALA A 118 9.42 -14.91 -17.89
N VAL A 119 10.01 -15.29 -19.03
CA VAL A 119 10.83 -14.40 -19.87
C VAL A 119 9.99 -13.25 -20.41
N GLY A 120 8.76 -13.52 -20.87
CA GLY A 120 7.86 -12.50 -21.42
C GLY A 120 7.46 -11.44 -20.39
N TYR A 121 7.03 -11.85 -19.19
CA TYR A 121 6.67 -10.92 -18.12
C TYR A 121 7.87 -10.08 -17.65
N LEU A 122 9.06 -10.68 -17.55
CA LEU A 122 10.27 -9.96 -17.13
C LEU A 122 10.78 -9.01 -18.21
N ALA A 123 10.69 -9.37 -19.48
CA ALA A 123 10.99 -8.47 -20.59
C ALA A 123 10.06 -7.25 -20.59
N TRP A 124 8.77 -7.47 -20.35
CA TRP A 124 7.79 -6.39 -20.22
C TRP A 124 8.09 -5.50 -19.01
N ALA A 125 8.27 -6.08 -17.82
CA ALA A 125 8.61 -5.33 -16.61
C ALA A 125 9.89 -4.49 -16.79
N LYS A 126 10.92 -5.06 -17.43
CA LYS A 126 12.17 -4.36 -17.73
C LYS A 126 11.93 -3.12 -18.58
N LYS A 127 11.19 -3.25 -19.69
CA LYS A 127 10.89 -2.15 -20.60
C LYS A 127 10.17 -1.00 -19.88
N GLU A 128 9.18 -1.31 -19.05
CA GLU A 128 8.43 -0.28 -18.31
C GLU A 128 9.28 0.43 -17.25
N LEU A 129 10.19 -0.28 -16.58
CA LEU A 129 11.13 0.33 -15.63
C LEU A 129 12.18 1.21 -16.35
N GLU A 130 12.62 0.81 -17.55
CA GLU A 130 13.50 1.64 -18.39
C GLU A 130 12.81 2.93 -18.83
N GLU A 131 11.57 2.84 -19.31
CA GLU A 131 10.73 3.99 -19.67
C GLU A 131 10.51 4.93 -18.46
N LEU A 132 10.27 4.39 -17.27
CA LEU A 132 10.08 5.17 -16.05
C LEU A 132 11.39 5.87 -15.61
N LYS A 133 12.53 5.18 -15.73
CA LYS A 133 13.86 5.73 -15.44
C LYS A 133 14.21 6.90 -16.36
N ASP A 134 13.86 6.81 -17.64
CA ASP A 134 14.16 7.84 -18.64
C ASP A 134 13.15 9.00 -18.62
N GLY A 135 11.87 8.73 -18.37
CA GLY A 135 10.85 9.77 -18.16
C GLY A 135 11.19 10.73 -17.00
N THR A 136 11.95 10.23 -16.02
CA THR A 136 12.44 11.03 -14.88
C THR A 136 13.57 12.00 -15.27
N LYS A 137 14.31 11.77 -16.37
CA LYS A 137 15.47 12.58 -16.79
C LYS A 137 15.08 13.88 -17.52
N GLY A 138 13.90 13.96 -18.14
CA GLY A 138 13.51 15.08 -19.02
C GLY A 138 13.09 16.39 -18.34
N ILE A 139 13.10 16.49 -17.01
CA ILE A 139 12.56 17.63 -16.27
C ILE A 139 13.58 18.11 -15.23
N HIS A 140 14.64 18.75 -15.69
CA HIS A 140 15.68 19.38 -14.85
C HIS A 140 15.40 20.88 -14.55
N ILE A 141 14.18 21.37 -14.79
CA ILE A 141 13.83 22.80 -14.66
C ILE A 141 12.59 22.98 -13.74
N ALA A 142 12.67 22.52 -12.50
CA ALA A 142 11.76 23.00 -11.46
C ALA A 142 12.49 23.06 -10.11
N ARG A 143 12.64 24.30 -9.66
CA ARG A 143 13.39 24.84 -8.53
C ARG A 143 13.09 24.14 -7.19
N GLY A 144 14.09 23.47 -6.61
CA GLY A 144 14.52 23.77 -5.23
C GLY A 144 14.04 22.93 -4.04
N GLY A 145 13.08 22.01 -4.16
CA GLY A 145 12.61 21.24 -2.99
C GLY A 145 12.46 19.73 -3.17
N ASP A 146 12.25 19.28 -4.40
CA ASP A 146 11.74 17.92 -4.69
C ASP A 146 12.80 17.00 -5.33
N LYS A 147 14.06 17.47 -5.36
CA LYS A 147 15.19 16.75 -5.95
C LYS A 147 15.45 15.44 -5.19
N ASP A 148 15.41 15.48 -3.86
CA ASP A 148 15.72 14.32 -3.03
C ASP A 148 14.66 13.22 -3.17
N VAL A 149 13.38 13.58 -3.29
CA VAL A 149 12.28 12.61 -3.49
C VAL A 149 12.40 11.96 -4.87
N LYS A 150 12.71 12.76 -5.89
CA LYS A 150 12.94 12.29 -7.26
C LYS A 150 14.18 11.38 -7.36
N ASP A 151 15.26 11.74 -6.68
CA ASP A 151 16.50 10.96 -6.68
C ASP A 151 16.29 9.61 -5.96
N ARG A 152 15.55 9.58 -4.85
CA ARG A 152 15.14 8.33 -4.17
C ARG A 152 14.26 7.44 -5.04
N LEU A 153 13.33 8.02 -5.80
CA LEU A 153 12.50 7.25 -6.73
C LEU A 153 13.35 6.65 -7.85
N LYS A 154 14.30 7.43 -8.37
CA LYS A 154 15.21 7.00 -9.45
C LYS A 154 16.16 5.89 -8.98
N GLU A 155 16.70 6.01 -7.77
CA GLU A 155 17.50 4.98 -7.11
C GLU A 155 16.68 3.69 -7.00
N ARG A 156 15.48 3.77 -6.40
CA ARG A 156 14.57 2.63 -6.30
C ARG A 156 14.26 1.98 -7.66
N VAL A 157 13.97 2.77 -8.68
CA VAL A 157 13.71 2.24 -10.04
C VAL A 157 14.95 1.55 -10.60
N THR A 158 16.15 2.06 -10.31
CA THR A 158 17.41 1.47 -10.76
C THR A 158 17.68 0.14 -10.06
N ASP A 159 17.52 0.07 -8.74
CA ASP A 159 17.67 -1.16 -7.96
C ASP A 159 16.71 -2.25 -8.43
N GLU A 160 15.46 -1.88 -8.69
CA GLU A 160 14.45 -2.81 -9.21
C GLU A 160 14.77 -3.28 -10.63
N LEU A 161 15.32 -2.40 -11.48
CA LEU A 161 15.76 -2.74 -12.82
C LEU A 161 16.95 -3.69 -12.82
N GLU A 162 17.90 -3.53 -11.89
CA GLU A 162 19.00 -4.46 -11.69
C GLU A 162 18.49 -5.84 -11.25
N SER A 163 17.57 -5.86 -10.29
CA SER A 163 16.89 -7.09 -9.85
C SER A 163 16.15 -7.78 -10.99
N VAL A 164 15.34 -7.06 -11.77
CA VAL A 164 14.62 -7.61 -12.94
C VAL A 164 15.60 -8.15 -13.98
N ASN A 165 16.71 -7.47 -14.25
CA ASN A 165 17.71 -7.95 -15.20
C ASN A 165 18.37 -9.25 -14.75
N LEU A 166 18.60 -9.43 -13.45
CA LEU A 166 19.18 -10.66 -12.91
C LEU A 166 18.22 -11.85 -13.12
N PHE A 167 16.95 -11.68 -12.74
CA PHE A 167 15.90 -12.67 -12.99
C PHE A 167 15.74 -12.96 -14.49
N PHE A 168 15.68 -11.92 -15.32
CA PHE A 168 15.51 -12.05 -16.76
C PHE A 168 16.65 -12.85 -17.41
N LYS A 169 17.91 -12.53 -17.07
CA LYS A 169 19.07 -13.26 -17.59
C LYS A 169 19.03 -14.73 -17.21
N TYR A 170 18.69 -15.03 -15.95
CA TYR A 170 18.61 -16.41 -15.46
C TYR A 170 17.50 -17.21 -16.15
N TYR A 171 16.27 -16.68 -16.16
CA TYR A 171 15.14 -17.39 -16.76
C TYR A 171 15.24 -17.46 -18.28
N LYS A 172 15.79 -16.44 -18.94
CA LYS A 172 16.09 -16.51 -20.37
C LYS A 172 17.09 -17.61 -20.67
N LYS A 173 18.21 -17.67 -19.94
CA LYS A 173 19.20 -18.75 -20.11
C LYS A 173 18.57 -20.13 -19.89
N THR A 174 17.77 -20.27 -18.84
CA THR A 174 17.10 -21.54 -18.52
C THR A 174 16.08 -21.92 -19.59
N ASN A 175 15.32 -20.95 -20.09
CA ASN A 175 14.39 -21.18 -21.18
C ASN A 175 15.11 -21.59 -22.48
N ASP A 176 16.20 -20.91 -22.83
CA ASP A 176 16.93 -21.14 -24.07
C ASP A 176 17.79 -22.43 -24.04
N SER A 177 18.02 -23.03 -22.87
CA SER A 177 18.87 -24.22 -22.71
C SER A 177 18.15 -25.47 -22.18
N VAL A 178 17.02 -25.31 -21.48
CA VAL A 178 16.31 -26.41 -20.83
C VAL A 178 14.86 -26.50 -21.27
N HIS A 179 14.10 -25.40 -21.26
CA HIS A 179 12.65 -25.45 -21.43
C HIS A 179 12.17 -25.27 -22.88
N PHE A 180 12.92 -24.53 -23.68
CA PHE A 180 12.66 -24.21 -25.10
C PHE A 180 11.23 -23.74 -25.38
N GLN A 181 10.61 -23.04 -24.42
CA GLN A 181 9.25 -22.53 -24.59
C GLN A 181 9.27 -21.24 -25.42
N PRO A 182 8.30 -21.06 -26.33
CA PRO A 182 8.13 -19.79 -27.03
C PRO A 182 7.74 -18.68 -26.06
N VAL A 183 8.26 -17.48 -26.27
CA VAL A 183 7.89 -16.31 -25.48
C VAL A 183 6.54 -15.77 -25.99
N PRO A 184 5.46 -15.75 -25.18
CA PRO A 184 4.16 -15.26 -25.61
C PRO A 184 4.18 -13.76 -25.94
N SER A 185 3.20 -13.31 -26.72
CA SER A 185 3.05 -11.88 -27.01
C SER A 185 2.59 -11.11 -25.77
N GLN A 186 2.80 -9.79 -25.76
CA GLN A 186 2.35 -8.93 -24.67
C GLN A 186 0.83 -9.01 -24.45
N ALA A 187 0.04 -9.17 -25.52
CA ALA A 187 -1.41 -9.30 -25.43
C ALA A 187 -1.82 -10.60 -24.75
N ASP A 188 -1.16 -11.72 -25.06
CA ASP A 188 -1.42 -13.01 -24.43
C ASP A 188 -1.06 -13.00 -22.94
N LEU A 189 0.08 -12.38 -22.61
CA LEU A 189 0.51 -12.20 -21.22
C LEU A 189 -0.46 -11.33 -20.44
N GLN A 190 -1.01 -10.28 -21.06
CA GLN A 190 -1.99 -9.40 -20.44
C GLN A 190 -3.29 -10.14 -20.09
N ALA A 191 -3.77 -11.03 -20.97
CA ALA A 191 -4.96 -11.83 -20.73
C ALA A 191 -4.82 -12.81 -19.55
N ARG A 192 -3.57 -13.18 -19.20
CA ARG A 192 -3.25 -14.09 -18.09
C ARG A 192 -3.01 -13.38 -16.76
N ILE A 193 -3.07 -12.04 -16.71
CA ILE A 193 -2.86 -11.28 -15.47
C ILE A 193 -4.05 -11.50 -14.52
N PRO A 194 -3.82 -11.98 -13.28
CA PRO A 194 -4.89 -12.19 -12.31
C PRO A 194 -5.41 -10.86 -11.74
N ALA A 195 -6.55 -10.90 -11.06
CA ALA A 195 -7.02 -9.75 -10.29
C ALA A 195 -6.11 -9.45 -9.08
N GLY A 196 -6.01 -8.16 -8.73
CA GLY A 196 -5.30 -7.70 -7.54
C GLY A 196 -6.03 -8.04 -6.24
N ILE A 197 -5.30 -8.02 -5.12
CA ILE A 197 -5.86 -8.21 -3.78
C ILE A 197 -5.45 -7.07 -2.85
N MET A 198 -6.35 -6.66 -1.96
CA MET A 198 -6.09 -5.64 -0.94
C MET A 198 -5.45 -6.25 0.31
N ALA A 199 -4.36 -5.63 0.78
CA ALA A 199 -3.70 -6.00 2.04
C ALA A 199 -4.29 -5.27 3.25
N ILE A 200 -4.72 -4.02 3.02
CA ILE A 200 -5.16 -3.07 4.06
C ILE A 200 -6.53 -2.55 3.66
N GLY A 201 -7.48 -2.59 4.59
CA GLY A 201 -8.78 -1.94 4.46
C GLY A 201 -8.76 -0.53 5.03
N GLU A 202 -9.70 0.31 4.58
CA GLU A 202 -9.92 1.63 5.18
C GLU A 202 -10.43 1.47 6.62
N LYS A 203 -9.74 2.07 7.60
CA LYS A 203 -10.21 2.09 8.99
C LYS A 203 -11.22 3.25 9.14
N PRO A 204 -12.47 2.98 9.54
CA PRO A 204 -13.43 4.04 9.80
C PRO A 204 -12.92 4.98 10.89
N TYR A 205 -13.00 6.28 10.65
CA TYR A 205 -12.73 7.27 11.68
C TYR A 205 -13.87 7.27 12.70
N ALA A 206 -13.53 7.10 13.97
CA ALA A 206 -14.44 7.31 15.09
C ALA A 206 -14.00 8.59 15.82
N PRO A 207 -14.87 9.60 15.95
CA PRO A 207 -14.54 10.78 16.73
C PRO A 207 -14.28 10.38 18.19
N PRO A 208 -13.37 11.07 18.90
CA PRO A 208 -13.18 10.83 20.32
C PRO A 208 -14.48 11.11 21.07
N ALA A 209 -14.74 10.36 22.14
CA ALA A 209 -15.87 10.64 23.01
C ALA A 209 -15.76 12.08 23.55
N PRO A 210 -16.85 12.87 23.57
CA PRO A 210 -16.84 14.20 24.15
C PRO A 210 -16.28 14.19 25.57
N ALA A 211 -15.39 15.12 25.90
CA ALA A 211 -14.79 15.19 27.23
C ALA A 211 -15.82 15.57 28.31
N PHE A 212 -16.83 16.36 27.94
CA PHE A 212 -17.90 16.84 28.82
C PHE A 212 -19.22 16.93 28.06
N GLY A 213 -20.34 16.87 28.78
CA GLY A 213 -21.68 17.03 28.22
C GLY A 213 -22.29 15.74 27.65
N PRO A 214 -23.43 15.85 26.94
CA PRO A 214 -24.16 14.70 26.41
C PRO A 214 -23.28 13.83 25.51
N GLY A 215 -23.23 12.53 25.80
CA GLY A 215 -22.37 11.57 25.11
C GLY A 215 -20.95 11.42 25.68
N SER A 216 -20.58 12.18 26.71
CA SER A 216 -19.36 11.92 27.50
C SER A 216 -19.54 10.72 28.42
N VAL A 217 -18.43 10.07 28.77
CA VAL A 217 -18.43 8.93 29.72
C VAL A 217 -18.99 9.37 31.08
N ALA A 218 -18.63 10.56 31.55
CA ALA A 218 -19.12 11.10 32.81
C ALA A 218 -20.64 11.34 32.80
N TYR A 219 -21.19 11.87 31.70
CA TYR A 219 -22.62 12.08 31.54
C TYR A 219 -23.41 10.78 31.44
N LEU A 220 -22.87 9.78 30.74
CA LEU A 220 -23.46 8.44 30.70
C LEU A 220 -23.42 7.77 32.09
N GLN A 221 -22.32 7.91 32.82
CA GLN A 221 -22.19 7.40 34.18
C GLN A 221 -23.19 8.04 35.14
N SER A 222 -23.36 9.37 35.11
CA SER A 222 -24.37 10.04 35.92
C SER A 222 -25.78 9.59 35.56
N GLN A 223 -26.11 9.51 34.27
CA GLN A 223 -27.44 9.06 33.82
C GLN A 223 -27.71 7.59 34.19
N THR A 224 -26.70 6.71 34.12
CA THR A 224 -26.84 5.33 34.58
C THR A 224 -27.01 5.24 36.09
N HIS A 225 -26.31 6.08 36.86
CA HIS A 225 -26.43 6.12 38.31
C HIS A 225 -27.84 6.58 38.72
N ASP A 226 -28.39 7.60 38.05
CA ASP A 226 -29.75 8.08 38.31
C ASP A 226 -30.81 7.01 37.97
N LEU A 227 -30.62 6.27 36.87
CA LEU A 227 -31.52 5.16 36.49
C LEU A 227 -31.41 3.93 37.42
N ILE A 228 -30.26 3.67 38.03
CA ILE A 228 -30.08 2.60 39.01
C ILE A 228 -30.79 2.96 40.33
N LEU A 229 -30.73 4.23 40.74
CA LEU A 229 -31.44 4.72 41.92
C LEU A 229 -32.97 4.69 41.74
N ASP A 230 -33.47 4.96 40.54
CA ASP A 230 -34.90 4.82 40.21
C ASP A 230 -35.35 3.34 40.08
N GLY A 231 -34.41 2.41 39.93
CA GLY A 231 -34.68 0.96 39.88
C GLY A 231 -34.75 0.28 41.25
N ASP A 232 -34.22 0.91 42.29
CA ASP A 232 -34.11 0.31 43.63
C ASP A 232 -35.38 0.46 44.49
N ASP A 233 -36.42 1.17 44.01
CA ASP A 233 -37.76 1.13 44.62
C ASP A 233 -38.59 -0.09 44.19
N ALA A 234 -38.06 -0.95 43.30
CA ALA A 234 -38.69 -2.21 42.92
C ALA A 234 -37.66 -3.30 42.65
N ILE A 235 -37.04 -3.85 43.72
CA ILE A 235 -36.78 -5.29 43.96
C ILE A 235 -35.71 -5.41 45.07
N GLN A 236 -36.16 -5.42 46.33
CA GLN A 236 -35.40 -6.09 47.40
C GLN A 236 -35.66 -7.60 47.32
N LYS A 237 -34.66 -8.37 46.83
CA LYS A 237 -34.19 -9.67 47.38
C LYS A 237 -33.39 -10.46 46.33
N SER A 238 -32.06 -10.43 46.43
CA SER A 238 -31.24 -11.62 46.77
C SER A 238 -29.75 -11.36 46.50
N VAL A 239 -28.95 -11.56 47.54
CA VAL A 239 -27.49 -11.48 47.64
C VAL A 239 -26.79 -12.53 46.76
N VAL A 240 -25.71 -12.16 46.04
CA VAL A 240 -24.46 -12.94 45.89
C VAL A 240 -23.28 -12.01 45.56
N ASP A 241 -22.18 -12.14 46.31
CA ASP A 241 -20.88 -11.46 46.16
C ASP A 241 -20.15 -11.77 44.83
N THR A 242 -19.46 -10.77 44.26
CA THR A 242 -18.18 -10.98 43.54
C THR A 242 -17.34 -9.69 43.55
N PRO A 243 -16.04 -9.73 43.90
CA PRO A 243 -15.23 -8.51 44.05
C PRO A 243 -14.64 -8.07 42.70
N ILE A 244 -14.85 -6.81 42.32
CA ILE A 244 -14.09 -6.18 41.23
C ILE A 244 -13.22 -5.08 41.83
N SER A 245 -11.93 -5.39 41.89
CA SER A 245 -10.84 -4.46 42.16
C SER A 245 -10.88 -3.29 41.16
N SER A 246 -11.28 -2.10 41.61
CA SER A 246 -10.94 -0.84 40.93
C SER A 246 -9.81 -0.17 41.70
N ALA A 247 -8.63 -0.16 41.08
CA ALA A 247 -7.49 0.62 41.53
C ALA A 247 -7.88 2.10 41.54
N VAL A 248 -8.05 2.64 42.75
CA VAL A 248 -8.22 4.07 43.00
C VAL A 248 -6.92 4.76 42.60
N GLY A 249 -6.91 5.38 41.41
CA GLY A 249 -5.83 6.27 41.01
C GLY A 249 -5.88 7.53 41.88
N SER A 250 -5.07 7.58 42.94
CA SER A 250 -4.80 8.82 43.67
C SER A 250 -4.14 9.83 42.74
N TYR A 251 -4.82 10.96 42.52
CA TYR A 251 -4.25 12.12 41.82
C TYR A 251 -3.29 12.89 42.75
N ALA A 252 -2.15 13.29 42.22
CA ALA A 252 -1.15 14.10 42.93
C ALA A 252 -1.65 15.54 43.12
N GLY A 253 -2.20 15.81 44.31
CA GLY A 253 -2.67 17.15 44.71
C GLY A 253 -3.84 17.16 45.71
N ALA A 254 -4.41 16.00 46.06
CA ALA A 254 -5.42 15.91 47.11
C ALA A 254 -4.80 16.17 48.49
N GLY A 255 -4.88 17.41 48.99
CA GLY A 255 -4.44 17.78 50.34
C GLY A 255 -3.84 19.17 50.53
N ALA A 256 -3.87 20.05 49.54
CA ALA A 256 -3.25 21.38 49.65
C ALA A 256 -4.27 22.53 49.60
N TYR A 257 -5.15 22.62 50.59
CA TYR A 257 -5.78 23.89 50.99
C TYR A 257 -5.90 23.90 52.52
N PHE A 258 -5.33 24.94 53.13
CA PHE A 258 -5.40 25.24 54.56
C PHE A 258 -6.82 25.57 55.01
#